data_AF-A0A5K0VDB4-F1
#
_entry.id   AF-A0A5K0VDB4-F1
#
_cell.length_a   1.000
_cell.length_b   1.000
_cell.length_c   1.000
_cell.angle_alpha   90.00
_cell.angle_beta   90.00
_cell.angle_gamma   90.00
#
_symmetry.space_group_name_H-M   'P 1'
#
loop_
_entity.id
_entity.type
_entity.pdbx_description
1 polymer ?
#
loop_
_entity_poly.entity_id
_entity_poly.type
_entity_poly.pdbx_seq_one_letter_code
_entity_poly.pdbx_strand_id
1 'polypeptide(L)' 'SKRRHLWKLGSLPVGLVTFYNLTTVLNHRWHVLGLGYDSSKSREEIERAAVIHYDGNMKPWLDIGIPKFKG' A
#
# COMPACT_ATOMS: atom_id res chain seq x y z
N SER A 1 -20.14 11.70 -1.21
CA SER A 1 -19.51 10.37 -1.03
C SER A 1 -20.11 9.39 -2.04
N LYS A 2 -19.35 8.97 -3.06
CA LYS A 2 -19.83 7.94 -4.02
C LYS A 2 -19.78 6.59 -3.32
N ARG A 3 -20.92 5.90 -3.18
CA ARG A 3 -20.96 4.48 -2.76
C ARG A 3 -20.09 3.66 -3.72
N ARG A 4 -18.88 3.28 -3.30
CA ARG A 4 -18.05 2.31 -4.03
C ARG A 4 -18.67 0.94 -3.81
N HIS A 5 -19.21 0.36 -4.87
CA HIS A 5 -19.69 -1.01 -4.81
C HIS A 5 -18.54 -1.98 -4.52
N LEU A 6 -18.82 -3.04 -3.76
CA LEU A 6 -17.83 -4.02 -3.31
C LEU A 6 -17.03 -4.64 -4.47
N TRP A 7 -17.65 -4.87 -5.63
CA TRP A 7 -16.97 -5.39 -6.83
C TRP A 7 -15.95 -4.41 -7.45
N LYS A 8 -15.99 -3.12 -7.11
CA LYS A 8 -14.96 -2.12 -7.50
C LYS A 8 -13.78 -2.04 -6.51
N LEU A 9 -13.78 -2.85 -5.46
CA LEU A 9 -12.70 -2.94 -4.48
C LEU A 9 -11.70 -4.06 -4.79
N GLY A 10 -11.92 -4.81 -5.88
CA GLY A 10 -11.06 -5.92 -6.30
C GLY A 10 -11.20 -7.14 -5.39
N SER A 11 -10.14 -7.94 -5.30
CA SER A 11 -10.11 -9.18 -4.52
C SER A 11 -9.98 -8.96 -3.01
N LEU A 12 -9.62 -7.75 -2.57
CA LEU A 12 -9.33 -7.47 -1.15
C LEU A 12 -10.52 -7.78 -0.22
N PRO A 13 -11.77 -7.31 -0.48
CA PRO A 13 -12.89 -7.65 0.40
C PRO A 13 -13.21 -9.15 0.40
N VAL A 14 -13.04 -9.81 -0.75
CA VAL A 14 -13.29 -11.27 -0.86
C VAL A 14 -12.28 -12.03 -0.02
N GLY A 15 -10.98 -11.71 -0.13
CA GLY A 15 -9.94 -12.32 0.68
C GLY A 15 -10.16 -12.14 2.19
N LEU A 16 -10.57 -10.94 2.63
CA LEU A 16 -10.86 -10.68 4.04
C LEU A 16 -12.03 -11.54 4.57
N VAL A 17 -13.08 -11.74 3.77
CA VAL A 17 -14.22 -12.60 4.15
C VAL A 17 -13.81 -14.07 4.15
N THR A 18 -13.12 -14.53 3.10
CA THR A 18 -12.69 -15.93 2.98
C THR A 18 -11.74 -16.36 4.10
N PHE A 19 -10.84 -15.48 4.54
CA PHE A 19 -9.85 -15.77 5.58
C PHE A 19 -10.18 -15.12 6.93
N TYR A 20 -11.46 -14.82 7.19
CA TYR A 20 -11.85 -14.22 8.46
C TYR A 20 -11.43 -15.12 9.64
N ASN A 21 -10.69 -14.54 10.59
CA ASN A 21 -10.09 -15.25 11.72
C ASN A 21 -9.09 -16.38 11.36
N LEU A 22 -8.61 -16.42 10.12
CA LEU A 22 -7.63 -17.38 9.61
C LEU A 22 -6.34 -16.69 9.11
N THR A 23 -6.03 -15.51 9.66
CA THR A 23 -4.85 -14.73 9.28
C THR A 23 -3.90 -14.55 10.46
N THR A 24 -2.63 -14.27 10.16
CA THR A 24 -1.59 -13.88 11.12
C THR A 24 -1.01 -12.54 10.71
N VAL A 25 -0.79 -11.66 11.69
CA VAL A 25 -0.20 -10.34 11.45
C VAL A 25 1.30 -10.48 11.16
N LEU A 26 1.75 -9.89 10.06
CA LEU A 26 3.18 -9.77 9.75
C LEU A 26 3.76 -8.52 10.40
N ASN A 27 5.05 -8.57 10.75
CA ASN A 27 5.77 -7.35 11.17
C ASN A 27 5.73 -6.33 10.02
N HIS A 28 5.41 -5.07 10.30
CA HIS A 28 5.23 -4.02 9.30
C HIS A 28 6.42 -3.84 8.36
N ARG A 29 7.65 -4.17 8.80
CA ARG A 29 8.86 -4.11 7.96
C ARG A 29 8.84 -5.11 6.80
N TRP A 30 8.03 -6.16 6.86
CA TRP A 30 7.87 -7.07 5.72
C TRP A 30 7.15 -6.41 4.55
N HIS A 31 6.30 -5.41 4.81
CA HIS A 31 5.47 -4.78 3.79
C HIS A 31 5.11 -3.34 4.18
N VAL A 32 5.87 -2.39 3.66
CA VAL A 32 5.62 -0.96 3.86
C VAL A 32 4.74 -0.44 2.72
N LEU A 33 3.53 0.00 3.06
CA LEU A 33 2.54 0.58 2.14
C LEU A 33 2.45 2.10 2.25
N GLY A 34 1.74 2.70 1.29
CA GLY A 34 1.35 4.10 1.30
C GLY A 34 2.21 5.02 0.44
N LEU A 35 3.27 4.52 -0.20
CA LEU A 35 4.22 5.37 -0.92
C LEU A 35 3.62 6.03 -2.17
N GLY A 36 2.42 5.62 -2.60
CA GLY A 36 1.70 6.26 -3.71
C GLY A 36 0.77 7.41 -3.28
N TYR A 37 0.71 7.76 -1.98
CA TYR A 37 -0.10 8.86 -1.46
C TYR A 37 0.52 9.62 -0.28
N ASP A 38 1.33 8.97 0.56
CA ASP A 38 1.85 9.51 1.82
C ASP A 38 3.34 9.86 1.73
N SER A 39 3.65 11.15 1.69
CA SER A 39 5.04 11.65 1.66
C SER A 39 5.73 11.65 3.04
N SER A 40 5.00 11.38 4.12
CA SER A 40 5.53 11.41 5.49
C SER A 40 6.38 10.18 5.84
N LYS A 41 6.25 9.06 5.11
CA LYS A 41 7.04 7.85 5.35
C LYS A 41 8.54 8.14 5.33
N SER A 42 9.26 7.68 6.36
CA SER A 42 10.68 8.01 6.52
C SER A 42 11.54 7.18 5.56
N ARG A 43 12.76 7.67 5.29
CA ARG A 43 13.68 6.94 4.41
C ARG A 43 14.16 5.65 5.09
N GLU A 44 14.34 5.70 6.40
CA GLU A 44 14.75 4.56 7.23
C GLU A 44 13.69 3.44 7.24
N GLU A 45 12.39 3.79 7.24
CA GLU A 45 11.30 2.81 7.12
C GLU A 45 11.34 2.10 5.77
N ILE A 46 11.61 2.84 4.69
CA ILE A 46 11.73 2.33 3.33
C ILE A 46 12.96 1.44 3.18
N GLU A 47 14.13 1.87 3.66
CA GLU A 47 15.39 1.13 3.57
C GLU A 47 15.36 -0.18 4.37
N ARG A 48 14.58 -0.23 5.45
CA ARG A 48 14.40 -1.43 6.28
C ARG A 48 13.28 -2.34 5.81
N ALA A 49 12.55 -1.97 4.76
CA ALA A 49 11.44 -2.74 4.25
C ALA A 49 11.93 -3.92 3.40
N ALA A 50 11.31 -5.09 3.57
CA ALA A 50 11.52 -6.20 2.64
C ALA A 50 10.79 -5.97 1.31
N VAL A 51 9.57 -5.40 1.38
CA VAL A 51 8.76 -5.03 0.22
C VAL A 51 8.16 -3.64 0.45
N ILE A 52 8.22 -2.79 -0.58
CA ILE A 52 7.56 -1.49 -0.62
C ILE A 52 6.40 -1.50 -1.60
N HIS A 53 5.28 -0.88 -1.22
CA HIS A 53 4.07 -0.83 -2.03
C HIS A 53 3.67 0.61 -2.32
N TYR A 54 3.82 0.98 -3.58
CA TYR A 54 3.25 2.20 -4.15
C TYR A 54 1.78 1.96 -4.52
N ASP A 55 0.89 1.85 -3.54
CA ASP A 55 -0.53 1.48 -3.70
C ASP A 55 -1.44 2.62 -4.20
N GLY A 56 -0.99 3.88 -4.12
CA GLY A 56 -1.69 5.06 -4.64
C GLY A 56 -1.39 5.42 -6.10
N ASN A 57 -1.89 6.57 -6.54
CA ASN A 57 -1.75 7.05 -7.93
C ASN A 57 -0.37 7.66 -8.22
N MET A 58 0.34 8.16 -7.21
CA MET A 58 1.64 8.81 -7.36
C MET A 58 2.77 7.77 -7.46
N LYS A 59 2.74 6.97 -8.53
CA LYS A 59 3.81 5.98 -8.78
C LYS A 59 5.15 6.69 -9.02
N PRO A 60 6.29 6.12 -8.59
CA PRO A 60 7.58 6.80 -8.64
C PRO A 60 8.10 6.99 -10.07
N TRP A 61 7.61 6.19 -11.02
CA TRP A 61 7.91 6.28 -12.46
C TRP A 61 7.01 7.26 -13.22
N LEU A 62 6.14 8.01 -12.54
CA LEU A 62 5.29 9.03 -13.15
C LEU A 62 5.75 10.44 -12.74
N ASP A 63 5.40 11.44 -13.55
CA ASP A 63 5.72 12.84 -13.25
C ASP A 63 5.10 13.29 -11.92
N ILE A 64 3.88 12.85 -11.66
CA ILE A 64 3.13 13.09 -10.42
C ILE A 64 3.64 12.28 -9.21
N GLY A 65 4.69 11.47 -9.38
CA GLY A 65 5.29 10.69 -8.30
C GLY A 65 5.89 11.58 -7.20
N ILE A 66 5.85 11.11 -5.95
CA ILE A 66 6.43 11.83 -4.81
C ILE A 66 7.96 11.92 -5.01
N PRO A 67 8.55 13.13 -5.12
CA PRO A 67 9.97 13.29 -5.46
C PRO A 67 10.92 12.53 -4.52
N LYS A 68 10.59 12.49 -3.22
CA LYS A 68 11.34 11.78 -2.18
C LYS A 68 11.54 10.28 -2.47
N PHE A 69 10.62 9.67 -3.22
CA PHE A 69 10.61 8.21 -3.48
C PHE A 69 10.92 7.85 -4.93
N LYS A 70 11.32 8.83 -5.76
CA LYS A 70 11.79 8.57 -7.12
C LYS A 70 13.19 7.94 -7.08
N GLY A 71 13.44 7.01 -7.99
CA GLY A 71 14.75 6.38 -8.20
C GLY A 71 15.68 7.29 -8.99
#